data_AF-A0A1B9EUV2-F1
#
_entry.id   AF-A0A1B9EUV2-F1
#
_cell.length_a   1.000
_cell.length_b   1.000
_cell.length_c   1.000
_cell.angle_alpha   90.00
_cell.angle_beta   90.00
_cell.angle_gamma   90.00
#
_symmetry.space_group_name_H-M   'P 1'
#
loop_
_entity.id
_entity.type
_entity.pdbx_description
1 polymer ?
#
loop_
_entity_poly.entity_id
_entity_poly.type
_entity_poly.pdbx_seq_one_letter_code
_entity_poly.pdbx_strand_id
1 'polypeptide(L)'
;MAVKTIWPIHHTCGHQDDRDLSDRPADRRAGFAEWLAKQECTDCWRAAKEGDGQGKAAWLEAKRAEEQAESEAWSEQYRMPPLEGTERAVAWGVRCRHQILAAAYTTLVLEGETGETEWEAIEEATRCVTRAGWWIDQRFSEPGDLTELLQAATEADRPTENPHF
;
A
#
# COMPACT_ATOMS: atom_id res chain seq x y z
N MET A 1 38.70 38.24 -20.96
CA MET A 1 38.87 37.45 -19.72
C MET A 1 37.84 36.33 -19.73
N ALA A 2 38.20 35.09 -19.43
CA ALA A 2 37.25 33.98 -19.39
C ALA A 2 36.34 34.11 -18.15
N VAL A 3 35.05 33.82 -18.31
CA VAL A 3 34.09 33.82 -17.20
C VAL A 3 34.39 32.64 -16.27
N LYS A 4 34.47 32.89 -14.96
CA LYS A 4 34.79 31.86 -13.96
C LYS A 4 33.86 30.64 -14.06
N THR A 5 34.45 29.46 -13.99
CA THR A 5 33.76 28.16 -14.03
C THR A 5 33.55 27.60 -12.64
N ILE A 6 34.49 27.83 -11.72
CA ILE A 6 34.39 27.42 -10.32
C ILE A 6 33.72 28.53 -9.51
N TRP A 7 32.67 28.17 -8.77
CA TRP A 7 31.88 29.08 -7.94
C TRP A 7 31.85 28.56 -6.49
N PRO A 8 32.32 29.35 -5.51
CA PRO A 8 32.06 29.06 -4.11
C PRO A 8 30.58 29.31 -3.82
N ILE A 9 29.88 28.28 -3.33
CA ILE A 9 28.46 28.35 -2.97
C ILE A 9 28.37 28.32 -1.45
N HIS A 10 27.70 29.31 -0.88
CA HIS A 10 27.30 29.30 0.54
C HIS A 10 25.84 28.89 0.62
N HIS A 11 25.58 27.67 1.08
CA HIS A 11 24.24 27.12 1.21
C HIS A 11 23.50 27.72 2.41
N THR A 12 22.16 27.67 2.39
CA THR A 12 21.33 28.14 3.52
C THR A 12 21.54 27.34 4.80
N CYS A 13 22.01 26.08 4.67
CA CYS A 13 22.39 25.24 5.80
C CYS A 13 23.74 25.63 6.44
N GLY A 14 24.42 26.66 5.92
CA GLY A 14 25.70 27.16 6.44
C GLY A 14 26.96 26.48 5.89
N HIS A 15 26.79 25.42 5.08
CA HIS A 15 27.90 24.76 4.41
C HIS A 15 28.38 25.55 3.18
N GLN A 16 29.68 25.44 2.89
CA GLN A 16 30.28 26.01 1.70
C GLN A 16 31.00 24.93 0.90
N ASP A 17 30.85 24.98 -0.41
CA ASP A 17 31.63 24.15 -1.33
C ASP A 17 31.84 24.83 -2.68
N ASP A 18 32.93 24.43 -3.35
CA ASP A 18 33.25 24.91 -4.69
C ASP A 18 32.57 24.03 -5.73
N ARG A 19 31.65 24.62 -6.50
CA ARG A 19 30.98 23.95 -7.62
C ARG A 19 31.64 24.31 -8.93
N ASP A 20 32.04 23.30 -9.70
CA ASP A 20 32.38 23.50 -11.11
C ASP A 20 31.11 23.60 -11.95
N LEU A 21 30.95 24.73 -12.63
CA LEU A 21 29.85 25.05 -13.54
C LEU A 21 30.34 25.17 -14.99
N SER A 22 31.49 24.57 -15.33
CA SER A 22 32.04 24.51 -16.69
C SER A 22 31.05 23.96 -17.71
N ASP A 23 30.26 22.95 -17.32
CA ASP A 23 29.19 22.34 -18.12
C ASP A 23 27.99 23.27 -18.41
N ARG A 24 27.91 24.43 -17.74
CA ARG A 24 26.84 25.42 -17.97
C ARG A 24 27.31 26.55 -18.90
N PRO A 25 26.40 27.09 -19.73
CA PRO A 25 26.65 28.32 -20.49
C PRO A 25 27.11 29.46 -19.59
N ALA A 26 28.11 30.23 -20.03
CA ALA A 26 28.80 31.24 -19.22
C ALA A 26 27.87 32.34 -18.66
N ASP A 27 26.82 32.70 -19.39
CA ASP A 27 25.78 33.65 -19.00
C ASP A 27 24.88 33.15 -17.86
N ARG A 28 24.78 31.83 -17.66
CA ARG A 28 23.89 31.21 -16.66
C ARG A 28 24.58 30.79 -15.37
N ARG A 29 25.92 30.79 -15.33
CA ARG A 29 26.69 30.28 -14.18
C ARG A 29 26.43 31.09 -12.91
N ALA A 30 26.39 32.42 -13.02
CA ALA A 30 26.16 33.31 -11.88
C ALA A 30 24.77 33.12 -11.25
N GLY A 31 23.71 33.09 -12.08
CA GLY A 31 22.34 32.89 -11.59
C GLY A 31 22.13 31.49 -11.00
N PHE A 32 22.78 30.47 -11.57
CA PHE A 32 22.71 29.12 -11.01
C PHE A 32 23.45 29.00 -9.67
N ALA A 33 24.60 29.65 -9.53
CA ALA A 33 25.30 29.74 -8.25
C ALA A 33 24.46 30.45 -7.17
N GLU A 34 23.79 31.55 -7.53
CA GLU A 34 22.88 32.26 -6.62
C GLU A 34 21.68 31.38 -6.23
N TRP A 35 21.13 30.59 -7.16
CA TRP A 35 20.06 29.65 -6.87
C TRP A 35 20.50 28.53 -5.92
N LEU A 36 21.69 27.95 -6.13
CA LEU A 36 22.25 26.94 -5.22
C LEU A 36 22.47 27.50 -3.81
N ALA A 37 22.90 28.76 -3.68
CA ALA A 37 23.08 29.43 -2.39
C ALA A 37 21.76 29.61 -1.62
N LYS A 38 20.61 29.59 -2.30
CA LYS A 38 19.27 29.64 -1.68
C LYS A 38 18.75 28.26 -1.25
N GLN A 39 19.51 27.19 -1.52
CA GLN A 39 19.16 25.83 -1.13
C GLN A 39 20.12 25.30 -0.06
N GLU A 40 19.67 24.28 0.68
CA GLU A 40 20.55 23.46 1.50
C GLU A 40 21.50 22.64 0.60
N CYS A 41 22.65 22.25 1.13
CA CYS A 41 23.57 21.38 0.40
C CYS A 41 22.98 19.97 0.24
N THR A 42 23.44 19.22 -0.76
CA THR A 42 22.95 17.86 -1.06
C THR A 42 23.04 16.91 0.13
N ASP A 43 24.06 17.06 0.98
CA ASP A 43 24.25 16.21 2.15
C ASP A 43 23.22 16.52 3.25
N CYS A 44 22.93 17.80 3.50
CA CYS A 44 21.85 18.22 4.41
C CYS A 44 20.48 17.76 3.91
N TRP A 45 20.21 17.95 2.61
CA TRP A 45 18.96 17.48 1.99
C TRP A 45 18.80 15.96 2.12
N ARG A 46 19.88 15.19 1.89
CA ARG A 46 19.85 13.73 2.03
C ARG A 46 19.64 13.32 3.48
N ALA A 47 20.34 13.95 4.43
CA ALA A 47 20.19 13.67 5.86
C ALA A 47 18.76 13.96 6.36
N ALA A 48 18.15 15.06 5.92
CA ALA A 48 16.77 15.39 6.21
C ALA A 48 15.81 14.32 5.65
N LYS A 49 16.04 13.86 4.41
CA LYS A 49 15.23 12.81 3.77
C LYS A 49 15.38 11.44 4.42
N GLU A 50 16.58 11.06 4.83
CA GLU A 50 16.84 9.78 5.50
C GLU A 50 16.23 9.75 6.92
N GLY A 51 16.28 10.87 7.65
CA GLY A 51 15.63 11.01 8.97
C GLY A 51 14.10 10.85 8.91
N ASP A 52 13.45 11.47 7.91
CA ASP A 52 12.01 11.32 7.68
C ASP A 52 11.63 9.94 7.13
N GLY A 53 12.52 9.32 6.34
CA GLY A 53 12.27 8.04 5.66
C GLY A 53 12.21 6.85 6.60
N GLN A 54 13.09 6.79 7.61
CA GLN A 54 13.16 5.66 8.54
C GLN A 54 11.95 5.60 9.48
N GLY A 55 11.53 6.74 10.05
CA GLY A 55 10.34 6.80 10.90
C GLY A 55 9.06 6.45 10.13
N LYS A 56 8.94 6.92 8.88
CA LYS A 56 7.80 6.60 8.02
C LYS A 56 7.76 5.14 7.60
N ALA A 57 8.90 4.54 7.26
CA ALA A 57 8.97 3.14 6.87
C ALA A 57 8.61 2.20 8.05
N ALA A 58 9.20 2.44 9.22
CA ALA A 58 8.89 1.67 10.42
C ALA A 58 7.42 1.81 10.84
N TRP A 59 6.87 3.02 10.75
CA TRP A 59 5.45 3.25 11.01
C TRP A 59 4.53 2.52 10.02
N LEU A 60 4.85 2.56 8.71
CA LEU A 60 4.09 1.82 7.69
C LEU A 60 4.13 0.31 7.91
N GLU A 61 5.28 -0.22 8.33
CA GLU A 61 5.43 -1.65 8.63
C GLU A 61 4.63 -2.05 9.86
N ALA A 62 4.74 -1.28 10.95
CA ALA A 62 3.95 -1.51 12.16
C ALA A 62 2.44 -1.45 11.87
N LYS A 63 2.00 -0.45 11.08
CA LYS A 63 0.60 -0.34 10.68
C LYS A 63 0.13 -1.53 9.85
N ARG A 64 0.92 -2.01 8.90
CA ARG A 64 0.58 -3.19 8.09
C ARG A 64 0.52 -4.46 8.93
N ALA A 65 1.39 -4.59 9.92
CA ALA A 65 1.38 -5.70 10.86
C ALA A 65 0.14 -5.68 11.76
N GLU A 66 -0.29 -4.50 12.22
CA GLU A 66 -1.54 -4.32 12.95
C GLU A 66 -2.77 -4.71 12.11
N GLU A 67 -2.90 -4.18 10.89
CA GLU A 67 -3.99 -4.52 9.96
C GLU A 67 -4.01 -6.01 9.61
N GLN A 68 -2.83 -6.64 9.53
CA GLN A 68 -2.69 -8.07 9.29
C GLN A 68 -3.21 -8.88 10.48
N ALA A 69 -2.76 -8.56 11.69
CA ALA A 69 -3.18 -9.25 12.92
C ALA A 69 -4.68 -9.12 13.16
N GLU A 70 -5.27 -7.96 12.86
CA GLU A 70 -6.72 -7.75 12.92
C GLU A 70 -7.46 -8.68 11.94
N SER A 71 -6.97 -8.78 10.70
CA SER A 71 -7.59 -9.62 9.67
C SER A 71 -7.44 -11.12 9.94
N GLU A 72 -6.36 -11.52 10.60
CA GLU A 72 -6.14 -12.89 11.08
C GLU A 72 -7.06 -13.23 12.25
N ALA A 73 -7.15 -12.36 13.26
CA ALA A 73 -8.06 -12.53 14.39
C ALA A 73 -9.53 -12.59 13.95
N TRP A 74 -9.92 -11.73 13.01
CA TRP A 74 -11.24 -11.77 12.37
C TRP A 74 -11.45 -13.10 11.63
N SER A 75 -10.47 -13.56 10.83
CA SER A 75 -10.57 -14.85 10.13
C SER A 75 -10.75 -16.02 11.09
N GLU A 76 -10.05 -16.02 12.23
CA GLU A 76 -10.21 -17.03 13.27
C GLU A 76 -11.60 -16.97 13.93
N GLN A 77 -12.03 -15.77 14.34
CA GLN A 77 -13.32 -15.54 14.98
C GLN A 77 -14.49 -16.05 14.12
N TYR A 78 -14.45 -15.77 12.82
CA TYR A 78 -15.50 -16.15 11.86
C TYR A 78 -15.24 -17.50 11.18
N ARG A 79 -14.21 -18.24 11.63
CA ARG A 79 -13.80 -19.57 11.13
C ARG A 79 -13.66 -19.60 9.61
N MET A 80 -12.97 -18.59 9.08
CA MET A 80 -12.69 -18.51 7.66
C MET A 80 -11.56 -19.48 7.30
N PRO A 81 -11.74 -20.33 6.26
CA PRO A 81 -10.69 -21.25 5.83
C PRO A 81 -9.40 -20.52 5.44
N PRO A 82 -8.23 -21.17 5.62
CA PRO A 82 -6.97 -20.60 5.16
C PRO A 82 -6.99 -20.39 3.64
N LEU A 83 -6.38 -19.29 3.18
CA LEU A 83 -6.30 -19.02 1.75
C LEU A 83 -5.11 -19.76 1.12
N GLU A 84 -5.26 -20.11 -0.15
CA GLU A 84 -4.28 -20.82 -0.97
C GLU A 84 -3.56 -19.87 -1.93
N GLY A 85 -2.24 -20.06 -2.07
CA GLY A 85 -1.40 -19.27 -2.96
C GLY A 85 0.02 -19.11 -2.43
N THR A 86 0.78 -18.18 -3.00
CA THR A 86 2.09 -17.80 -2.42
C THR A 86 1.88 -17.15 -1.06
N GLU A 87 2.84 -17.30 -0.13
CA GLU A 87 2.78 -16.69 1.22
C GLU A 87 2.42 -15.19 1.17
N ARG A 88 3.07 -14.44 0.27
CA ARG A 88 2.78 -13.01 0.06
C ARG A 88 1.34 -12.76 -0.43
N ALA A 89 0.84 -13.62 -1.33
CA ALA A 89 -0.53 -13.51 -1.81
C ALA A 89 -1.54 -13.88 -0.72
N VAL A 90 -1.26 -14.90 0.09
CA VAL A 90 -2.12 -15.33 1.21
C VAL A 90 -2.27 -14.20 2.22
N ALA A 91 -1.17 -13.61 2.70
CA ALA A 91 -1.21 -12.51 3.66
C ALA A 91 -2.04 -11.32 3.11
N TRP A 92 -1.83 -10.95 1.85
CA TRP A 92 -2.60 -9.87 1.23
C TRP A 92 -4.08 -10.24 1.02
N GLY A 93 -4.34 -11.46 0.54
CA GLY A 93 -5.68 -11.98 0.31
C GLY A 93 -6.52 -12.03 1.59
N VAL A 94 -5.93 -12.38 2.74
CA VAL A 94 -6.62 -12.39 4.04
C VAL A 94 -7.11 -10.99 4.39
N ARG A 95 -6.26 -9.96 4.23
CA ARG A 95 -6.67 -8.57 4.45
C ARG A 95 -7.74 -8.11 3.46
N CYS A 96 -7.60 -8.45 2.18
CA CYS A 96 -8.61 -8.13 1.18
C CYS A 96 -9.95 -8.79 1.50
N ARG A 97 -9.97 -10.07 1.85
CA ARG A 97 -11.19 -10.81 2.25
C ARG A 97 -11.87 -10.15 3.44
N HIS A 98 -11.12 -9.82 4.49
CA HIS A 98 -11.65 -9.12 5.65
C HIS A 98 -12.28 -7.77 5.26
N GLN A 99 -11.55 -6.93 4.50
CA GLN A 99 -12.04 -5.62 4.07
C GLN A 99 -13.29 -5.71 3.19
N ILE A 100 -13.31 -6.63 2.23
CA ILE A 100 -14.45 -6.85 1.33
C ILE A 100 -15.68 -7.28 2.14
N LEU A 101 -15.54 -8.25 3.05
CA LEU A 101 -16.66 -8.72 3.87
C LEU A 101 -17.14 -7.67 4.87
N ALA A 102 -16.24 -6.93 5.50
CA ALA A 102 -16.61 -5.85 6.40
C ALA A 102 -17.42 -4.78 5.65
N ALA A 103 -16.96 -4.36 4.46
CA ALA A 103 -17.66 -3.38 3.63
C ALA A 103 -19.01 -3.92 3.11
N ALA A 104 -19.06 -5.19 2.70
CA ALA A 104 -20.28 -5.84 2.24
C ALA A 104 -21.29 -5.96 3.38
N TYR A 105 -20.87 -6.36 4.59
CA TYR A 105 -21.75 -6.43 5.75
C TYR A 105 -22.33 -5.05 6.10
N THR A 106 -21.49 -4.01 6.10
CA THR A 106 -21.98 -2.63 6.32
C THR A 106 -23.02 -2.23 5.28
N THR A 107 -22.71 -2.41 4.00
CA THR A 107 -23.57 -1.93 2.91
C THR A 107 -24.86 -2.74 2.77
N LEU A 108 -24.76 -4.07 2.85
CA LEU A 108 -25.88 -4.98 2.58
C LEU A 108 -26.76 -5.19 3.80
N VAL A 109 -26.16 -5.36 4.99
CA VAL A 109 -26.89 -5.73 6.21
C VAL A 109 -27.19 -4.52 7.10
N LEU A 110 -26.20 -3.67 7.37
CA LEU A 110 -26.40 -2.52 8.27
C LEU A 110 -27.16 -1.37 7.60
N GLU A 111 -26.84 -1.10 6.33
CA GLU A 111 -27.41 -0.01 5.56
C GLU A 111 -28.46 -0.47 4.55
N GLY A 112 -28.43 -1.75 4.17
CA GLY A 112 -29.34 -2.36 3.20
C GLY A 112 -30.46 -3.16 3.85
N GLU A 113 -31.09 -4.02 3.05
CA GLU A 113 -32.22 -4.87 3.46
C GLU A 113 -31.84 -6.35 3.56
N THR A 114 -30.55 -6.68 3.43
CA THR A 114 -30.09 -8.08 3.45
C THR A 114 -30.32 -8.70 4.83
N GLY A 115 -31.15 -9.74 4.85
CA GLY A 115 -31.51 -10.45 6.07
C GLY A 115 -30.40 -11.39 6.57
N GLU A 116 -30.52 -11.86 7.80
CA GLU A 116 -29.57 -12.79 8.43
C GLU A 116 -29.37 -14.06 7.58
N THR A 117 -30.45 -14.68 7.10
CA THR A 117 -30.38 -15.90 6.27
C THR A 117 -29.68 -15.67 4.91
N GLU A 118 -29.87 -14.49 4.33
CA GLU A 118 -29.20 -14.13 3.07
C GLU A 118 -27.71 -13.88 3.30
N TRP A 119 -27.37 -13.22 4.41
CA TRP A 119 -25.98 -13.03 4.81
C TRP A 119 -25.28 -14.36 5.13
N GLU A 120 -25.93 -15.28 5.85
CA GLU A 120 -25.40 -16.62 6.11
C GLU A 120 -25.05 -17.36 4.82
N ALA A 121 -25.87 -17.24 3.76
CA ALA A 121 -25.58 -17.82 2.46
C ALA A 121 -24.36 -17.17 1.77
N ILE A 122 -24.18 -15.85 1.92
CA ILE A 122 -23.00 -15.13 1.43
C ILE A 122 -21.74 -15.57 2.18
N GLU A 123 -21.81 -15.68 3.51
CA GLU A 123 -20.69 -16.18 4.30
C GLU A 123 -20.30 -17.60 3.91
N GLU A 124 -21.29 -18.46 3.67
CA GLU A 124 -21.06 -19.83 3.27
C GLU A 124 -20.39 -19.92 1.89
N ALA A 125 -20.88 -19.15 0.92
CA ALA A 125 -20.24 -19.03 -0.38
C ALA A 125 -18.82 -18.47 -0.28
N THR A 126 -18.59 -17.52 0.64
CA THR A 126 -17.26 -16.96 0.93
C THR A 126 -16.29 -18.02 1.44
N ARG A 127 -16.72 -18.89 2.36
CA ARG A 127 -15.89 -19.99 2.88
C ARG A 127 -15.45 -20.96 1.78
N CYS A 128 -16.19 -21.04 0.68
CA CYS A 128 -15.86 -21.88 -0.45
C CYS A 128 -14.79 -21.29 -1.39
N VAL A 129 -14.41 -20.02 -1.25
CA VAL A 129 -13.42 -19.36 -2.11
C VAL A 129 -12.10 -19.19 -1.35
N THR A 130 -11.16 -20.12 -1.56
CA THR A 130 -9.87 -20.14 -0.84
C THR A 130 -8.73 -19.55 -1.64
N ARG A 131 -8.86 -19.34 -2.96
CA ARG A 131 -7.75 -18.78 -3.76
C ARG A 131 -7.46 -17.33 -3.39
N ALA A 132 -6.28 -17.06 -2.83
CA ALA A 132 -5.89 -15.73 -2.38
C ALA A 132 -5.91 -14.68 -3.51
N GLY A 133 -5.53 -15.10 -4.72
CA GLY A 133 -5.54 -14.23 -5.90
C GLY A 133 -6.94 -13.69 -6.23
N TRP A 134 -7.99 -14.49 -6.03
CA TRP A 134 -9.36 -14.07 -6.29
C TRP A 134 -9.77 -12.90 -5.40
N TRP A 135 -9.51 -13.00 -4.08
CA TRP A 135 -9.79 -11.93 -3.12
C TRP A 135 -9.00 -10.65 -3.41
N ILE A 136 -7.75 -10.78 -3.86
CA ILE A 136 -6.94 -9.63 -4.26
C ILE A 136 -7.54 -8.94 -5.48
N ASP A 137 -8.05 -9.70 -6.45
CA ASP A 137 -8.65 -9.16 -7.67
C ASP A 137 -9.93 -8.35 -7.37
N GLN A 138 -10.71 -8.73 -6.34
CA GLN A 138 -11.95 -8.05 -5.94
C GLN A 138 -11.77 -6.85 -4.99
N ARG A 139 -10.54 -6.47 -4.65
CA ARG A 139 -10.26 -5.41 -3.64
C ARG A 139 -10.83 -4.02 -3.96
N PHE A 140 -11.26 -3.79 -5.19
CA PHE A 140 -11.84 -2.53 -5.65
C PHE A 140 -13.28 -2.68 -6.16
N SER A 141 -13.87 -3.86 -5.98
CA SER A 141 -15.26 -4.11 -6.35
C SER A 141 -16.18 -3.40 -5.37
N GLU A 142 -17.39 -3.06 -5.83
CA GLU A 142 -18.39 -2.44 -4.97
C GLU A 142 -18.92 -3.49 -3.96
N PRO A 143 -19.22 -3.09 -2.72
CA PRO A 143 -19.68 -4.05 -1.70
C PRO A 143 -20.95 -4.80 -2.09
N GLY A 144 -21.82 -4.16 -2.89
CA GLY A 144 -23.06 -4.76 -3.39
C GLY A 144 -22.85 -5.88 -4.43
N ASP A 145 -21.69 -5.92 -5.07
CA ASP A 145 -21.39 -6.90 -6.13
C ASP A 145 -20.95 -8.25 -5.55
N LEU A 146 -20.68 -8.34 -4.23
CA LEU A 146 -20.08 -9.51 -3.60
C LEU A 146 -20.81 -10.82 -3.93
N THR A 147 -22.14 -10.81 -3.87
CA THR A 147 -22.96 -11.99 -4.15
C THR A 147 -22.78 -12.49 -5.59
N GLU A 148 -22.80 -11.58 -6.57
CA GLU A 148 -22.58 -11.93 -7.99
C GLU A 148 -21.15 -12.42 -8.23
N LEU A 149 -20.17 -11.77 -7.60
CA LEU A 149 -18.76 -12.18 -7.69
C LEU A 149 -18.55 -13.59 -7.14
N LEU A 150 -19.11 -13.91 -5.97
CA LEU A 150 -19.02 -15.25 -5.37
C LEU A 150 -19.67 -16.32 -6.25
N GLN A 151 -20.76 -15.99 -6.94
CA GLN A 151 -21.41 -16.89 -7.91
C GLN A 151 -20.55 -17.09 -9.17
N ALA A 152 -19.81 -16.07 -9.60
CA ALA A 152 -18.89 -16.15 -10.73
C ALA A 152 -17.58 -16.89 -10.41
N ALA A 153 -17.27 -17.14 -9.13
CA ALA A 153 -16.08 -17.88 -8.72
C ALA A 153 -16.10 -19.32 -9.26
N THR A 154 -15.02 -19.70 -9.92
CA THR A 154 -14.89 -20.97 -10.65
C THR A 154 -14.34 -22.07 -9.77
N GLU A 155 -14.28 -23.32 -10.29
CA GLU A 155 -13.61 -24.42 -9.59
C GLU A 155 -12.14 -24.12 -9.25
N ALA A 156 -11.47 -23.28 -10.05
CA ALA A 156 -10.08 -22.89 -9.78
C ALA A 156 -9.92 -21.97 -8.56
N ASP A 157 -11.01 -21.33 -8.11
CA ASP A 157 -11.02 -20.43 -6.96
C ASP A 157 -11.41 -21.13 -5.65
N ARG A 158 -11.84 -22.39 -5.76
CA ARG A 158 -12.34 -23.23 -4.66
C ARG A 158 -11.27 -24.25 -4.24
N PRO A 159 -11.26 -24.67 -2.96
CA PRO A 159 -10.31 -25.67 -2.51
C PRO A 159 -10.61 -27.03 -3.16
N THR A 160 -9.56 -27.82 -3.36
CA THR A 160 -9.72 -29.23 -3.77
C THR A 160 -10.16 -30.14 -2.61
N GLU A 161 -10.02 -29.67 -1.37
CA GLU A 161 -10.44 -30.35 -0.14
C GLU A 161 -11.64 -29.64 0.50
N ASN A 162 -12.40 -30.32 1.36
CA ASN A 162 -13.63 -29.77 1.94
C ASN A 162 -13.34 -28.52 2.82
N PRO A 163 -13.93 -27.35 2.54
CA PRO A 163 -13.63 -26.09 3.24
C PRO A 163 -14.10 -26.05 4.71
N HIS A 164 -14.85 -27.03 5.20
CA HIS A 164 -15.38 -27.06 6.58
C HIS A 164 -14.58 -27.92 7.57
N PHE A 165 -13.44 -28.47 7.16
CA PHE A 165 -12.60 -29.35 7.99
C PHE A 165 -11.33 -28.67 8.50
#